data_AF-A0A401RL18-F1
#
_entry.id   AF-A0A401RL18-F1
#
_cell.length_a   1.000
_cell.length_b   1.000
_cell.length_c   1.000
_cell.angle_alpha   90.00
_cell.angle_beta   90.00
_cell.angle_gamma   90.00
#
_symmetry.space_group_name_H-M   'P 1'
#
loop_
_entity.id
_entity.type
_entity.pdbx_description
1 polymer ?
#
loop_
_entity_poly.entity_id
_entity_poly.type
_entity_poly.pdbx_seq_one_letter_code
_entity_poly.pdbx_strand_id
1 'polypeptide(L)'
;MLKEPSGENGDEIRGKLLSLLDEGTNFFDSLLHKLQITYQFKLDDYMDGMAIRSKPLRKVVKYALISAQRCMICQGDISRYREQANDTTNYGKARSWYLKAQQIAPKNGRPYNQLAILAIYTRRKLDAVYYYMRSLAASNPILTARESLMSLFEETKRKAEQAELKRQQESELSPGLRGKGRKQTFRQVGEDTSRVEVWIHATHPPSSQGSESGREDGTSEQDEDLGNLSPSDLNKRFILNFLHAQGKLFTKIGMETFPLVAANVLKEFRALLQHSPSPIGNTRMLQLMAINMFAVHHSQLKDSGSENCRSVIQEHATALGLAIFGLLVERCIEQLKETARARSTEEEDDDIKVSAFSFDLKELLPSVKVWSDWMLGHPDEWNPPPKSLVLPKEYVI
;
A
#
# COMPACT_ATOMS: atom_id res chain seq x y z
N MET A 1 10.49 39.91 17.79
CA MET A 1 10.10 40.36 16.44
C MET A 1 11.36 40.48 15.59
N LEU A 2 11.67 39.44 14.82
CA LEU A 2 12.71 39.51 13.81
C LEU A 2 12.09 40.21 12.59
N LYS A 3 12.68 41.34 12.20
CA LYS A 3 12.30 42.11 11.01
C LYS A 3 12.45 41.19 9.79
N GLU A 4 11.36 40.91 9.08
CA GLU A 4 11.47 40.29 7.75
C GLU A 4 12.35 41.19 6.88
N PRO A 5 13.31 40.63 6.13
CA PRO A 5 14.11 41.42 5.22
C PRO A 5 13.19 42.00 4.14
N SER A 6 13.31 43.32 3.95
CA SER A 6 12.68 44.13 2.90
C SER A 6 12.47 43.37 1.59
N GLY A 7 11.21 43.28 1.13
CA GLY A 7 10.79 42.47 -0.03
C GLY A 7 11.52 42.72 -1.35
N GLU A 8 12.14 43.89 -1.54
CA GLU A 8 12.93 44.20 -2.76
C GLU A 8 14.17 43.31 -2.93
N ASN A 9 14.83 42.91 -1.83
CA ASN A 9 16.00 42.03 -1.89
C ASN A 9 15.60 40.56 -2.14
N GLY A 10 14.40 40.17 -1.72
CA GLY A 10 13.89 38.80 -1.91
C GLY A 10 13.64 38.48 -3.38
N ASP A 11 13.06 39.42 -4.12
CA ASP A 11 12.78 39.26 -5.55
C ASP A 11 14.06 39.23 -6.39
N GLU A 12 15.04 40.06 -6.05
CA GLU A 12 16.35 40.06 -6.72
C GLU A 12 17.08 38.73 -6.49
N ILE A 13 17.11 38.23 -5.26
CA ILE A 13 17.71 36.93 -4.91
C ILE A 13 16.99 35.79 -5.63
N ARG A 14 15.65 35.82 -5.69
CA ARG A 14 14.86 34.84 -6.43
C ARG A 14 15.18 34.86 -7.93
N GLY A 15 15.31 36.04 -8.53
CA GLY A 15 15.73 36.19 -9.93
C GLY A 15 17.10 35.57 -10.20
N LYS A 16 18.08 35.84 -9.34
CA LYS A 16 19.43 35.23 -9.44
C LYS A 16 19.39 33.71 -9.27
N LEU A 17 18.58 33.20 -8.35
CA LEU A 17 18.38 31.76 -8.15
C LEU A 17 17.81 31.10 -9.41
N LEU A 18 16.79 31.69 -10.03
CA LEU A 18 16.18 31.13 -11.24
C LEU A 18 17.18 31.10 -12.40
N SER A 19 17.98 32.16 -12.59
CA SER A 19 19.07 32.17 -13.59
C SER A 19 20.08 31.04 -13.35
N LEU A 20 20.50 30.85 -12.10
CA LEU A 20 21.42 29.77 -11.73
C LEU A 20 20.82 28.38 -12.04
N LEU A 21 19.52 28.20 -11.80
CA LEU A 21 18.83 26.94 -12.11
C LEU A 21 18.70 26.71 -13.63
N ASP A 22 18.54 27.78 -14.44
CA ASP A 22 18.57 27.70 -15.91
C ASP A 22 19.96 27.30 -16.42
N GLU A 23 21.02 27.96 -15.94
CA GLU A 23 22.40 27.61 -16.27
C GLU A 23 22.75 26.17 -15.86
N GLY A 24 22.33 25.75 -14.67
CA GLY A 24 22.49 24.38 -14.19
C GLY A 24 21.77 23.35 -15.06
N THR A 25 20.56 23.68 -15.54
CA THR A 25 19.80 22.83 -16.48
C THR A 25 20.60 22.64 -17.77
N ASN A 26 21.10 23.72 -18.36
CA ASN A 26 21.88 23.68 -19.60
C ASN A 26 23.20 22.92 -19.44
N PHE A 27 23.86 23.08 -18.29
CA PHE A 27 25.08 22.35 -17.96
C PHE A 27 24.86 20.84 -17.94
N PHE A 28 23.84 20.36 -17.22
CA PHE A 28 23.60 18.91 -17.11
C PHE A 28 23.07 18.30 -18.40
N ASP A 29 22.30 19.03 -19.21
CA ASP A 29 21.88 18.58 -20.54
C ASP A 29 23.09 18.44 -21.48
N SER A 30 23.98 19.43 -21.48
CA SER A 30 25.23 19.39 -22.25
C SER A 30 26.14 18.24 -21.79
N LEU A 31 26.23 18.01 -20.47
CA LEU A 31 27.03 16.94 -19.90
C LEU A 31 26.47 15.56 -20.27
N LEU A 32 25.15 15.36 -20.22
CA LEU A 32 24.50 14.12 -20.67
C LEU A 32 24.80 13.82 -22.14
N HIS A 33 24.76 14.85 -23.00
CA HIS A 33 25.13 14.71 -24.41
C HIS A 33 26.62 14.36 -24.58
N LYS A 34 27.50 15.07 -23.87
CA LYS A 34 28.96 14.83 -23.91
C LYS A 34 29.33 13.43 -23.44
N LEU A 35 28.66 12.90 -22.41
CA LEU A 35 28.86 11.53 -21.93
C LEU A 35 28.57 10.51 -23.04
N GLN A 36 27.43 10.66 -23.73
CA GLN A 36 27.02 9.76 -24.81
C GLN A 36 28.02 9.75 -25.97
N ILE A 37 28.45 10.94 -26.42
CA ILE A 37 29.45 11.07 -27.51
C ILE A 37 30.80 10.50 -27.08
N THR A 38 31.31 10.93 -25.92
CA THR A 38 32.68 10.59 -25.47
C THR A 38 32.83 9.09 -25.22
N TYR A 39 31.83 8.45 -24.62
CA TYR A 39 31.87 7.02 -24.29
C TYR A 39 31.13 6.14 -25.31
N GLN A 40 30.68 6.73 -26.42
CA GLN A 40 30.05 6.06 -27.56
C GLN A 40 28.91 5.12 -27.14
N PHE A 41 27.88 5.67 -26.53
CA PHE A 41 26.66 4.96 -26.15
C PHE A 41 25.44 5.88 -26.28
N LYS A 42 24.24 5.32 -26.48
CA LYS A 42 22.98 6.08 -26.44
C LYS A 42 22.23 5.73 -25.17
N LEU A 43 21.70 6.71 -24.47
CA LEU A 43 20.97 6.47 -23.21
C LEU A 43 19.73 5.61 -23.40
N ASP A 44 19.00 5.81 -24.50
CA ASP A 44 17.75 5.08 -24.78
C ASP A 44 17.96 3.56 -24.86
N ASP A 45 19.13 3.11 -25.35
CA ASP A 45 19.52 1.69 -25.40
C ASP A 45 19.67 1.06 -23.99
N TYR A 46 19.68 1.88 -22.93
CA TYR A 46 19.86 1.47 -21.53
C TYR A 46 18.70 1.87 -20.61
N MET A 47 17.61 2.45 -21.14
CA MET A 47 16.43 2.80 -20.35
C MET A 47 15.52 1.58 -20.07
N ASP A 48 15.68 0.48 -20.82
CA ASP A 48 15.05 -0.79 -20.51
C ASP A 48 15.98 -1.69 -19.67
N GLY A 49 15.73 -1.70 -18.37
CA GLY A 49 16.47 -2.54 -17.41
C GLY A 49 16.23 -4.05 -17.58
N MET A 50 15.16 -4.44 -18.27
CA MET A 50 14.78 -5.85 -18.52
C MET A 50 15.33 -6.38 -19.85
N ALA A 51 15.84 -5.51 -20.71
CA ALA A 51 16.42 -5.90 -21.99
C ALA A 51 17.62 -6.85 -21.79
N ILE A 52 17.48 -8.08 -22.28
CA ILE A 52 18.56 -9.09 -22.28
C ILE A 52 19.60 -8.64 -23.30
N ARG A 53 20.80 -8.29 -22.81
CA ARG A 53 21.91 -7.88 -23.66
C ARG A 53 22.81 -9.08 -23.96
N SER A 54 23.07 -9.32 -25.24
CA SER A 54 23.93 -10.42 -25.73
C SER A 54 25.40 -10.27 -25.36
N LYS A 55 25.85 -9.06 -25.02
CA LYS A 55 27.24 -8.77 -24.65
C LYS A 55 27.32 -8.05 -23.30
N PRO A 56 28.34 -8.37 -22.46
CA PRO A 56 28.62 -7.63 -21.24
C PRO A 56 28.87 -6.15 -21.53
N LEU A 57 28.40 -5.28 -20.63
CA LEU A 57 28.59 -3.84 -20.78
C LEU A 57 30.07 -3.47 -20.62
N ARG A 58 30.61 -2.68 -21.57
CA ARG A 58 31.97 -2.11 -21.46
C ARG A 58 32.09 -1.36 -20.13
N LYS A 59 33.18 -1.59 -19.39
CA LYS A 59 33.41 -1.01 -18.06
C LYS A 59 33.29 0.53 -18.06
N VAL A 60 33.82 1.18 -19.09
CA VAL A 60 33.73 2.65 -19.26
C VAL A 60 32.29 3.14 -19.47
N VAL A 61 31.48 2.41 -20.25
CA VAL A 61 30.06 2.74 -20.47
C VAL A 61 29.27 2.56 -19.18
N LYS A 62 29.59 1.53 -18.37
CA LYS A 62 28.97 1.34 -17.05
C LYS A 62 29.18 2.58 -16.15
N TYR A 63 30.40 3.11 -16.08
CA TYR A 63 30.66 4.32 -15.29
C TYR A 63 30.01 5.56 -15.89
N ALA A 64 29.99 5.68 -17.22
CA ALA A 64 29.30 6.78 -17.90
C ALA A 64 27.78 6.77 -17.63
N LEU A 65 27.14 5.60 -17.59
CA LEU A 65 25.73 5.45 -17.21
C LEU A 65 25.48 5.84 -15.75
N ILE A 66 26.37 5.46 -14.82
CA ILE A 66 26.28 5.89 -13.42
C ILE A 66 26.39 7.42 -13.32
N SER A 67 27.29 8.04 -14.08
CA SER A 67 27.41 9.50 -14.16
C SER A 67 26.16 10.15 -14.77
N ALA A 68 25.61 9.56 -15.84
CA ALA A 68 24.38 10.03 -16.47
C ALA A 68 23.18 9.96 -15.51
N GLN A 69 23.06 8.87 -14.72
CA GLN A 69 22.05 8.78 -13.67
C GLN A 69 22.17 9.92 -12.67
N ARG A 70 23.39 10.26 -12.23
CA ARG A 70 23.62 11.40 -11.32
C ARG A 70 23.19 12.72 -11.96
N CYS A 71 23.50 12.94 -13.23
CA CYS A 71 23.05 14.13 -13.96
C CYS A 71 21.53 14.21 -14.02
N MET A 72 20.83 13.09 -14.27
CA MET A 72 19.36 13.05 -14.26
C MET A 72 18.77 13.34 -12.87
N ILE A 73 19.39 12.84 -11.80
CA ILE A 73 18.98 13.17 -10.42
C ILE A 73 19.14 14.69 -10.20
N CYS A 74 20.27 15.27 -10.59
CA CYS A 74 20.50 16.71 -10.49
C CYS A 74 19.48 17.53 -11.32
N GLN A 75 19.14 17.08 -12.53
CA GLN A 75 18.08 17.71 -13.33
C GLN A 75 16.71 17.66 -12.64
N GLY A 76 16.41 16.55 -11.98
CA GLY A 76 15.20 16.41 -11.17
C GLY A 76 15.21 17.35 -9.95
N ASP A 77 16.35 17.49 -9.28
CA ASP A 77 16.53 18.38 -8.13
C ASP A 77 16.39 19.86 -8.56
N ILE A 78 17.04 20.26 -9.66
CA ILE A 78 16.92 21.61 -10.25
C ILE A 78 15.47 21.91 -10.62
N SER A 79 14.80 20.96 -11.28
CA SER A 79 13.38 21.12 -11.64
C SER A 79 12.51 21.28 -10.40
N ARG A 80 12.79 20.55 -9.31
CA ARG A 80 12.08 20.70 -8.04
C ARG A 80 12.35 22.04 -7.38
N TYR A 81 13.61 22.48 -7.34
CA TYR A 81 13.99 23.77 -6.76
C TYR A 81 13.35 24.94 -7.51
N ARG A 82 13.20 24.84 -8.82
CA ARG A 82 12.48 25.85 -9.61
C ARG A 82 11.03 25.99 -9.18
N GLU A 83 10.31 24.87 -9.03
CA GLU A 83 8.91 24.91 -8.60
C GLU A 83 8.78 25.53 -7.20
N GLN A 84 9.70 25.20 -6.29
CA GLN A 84 9.76 25.77 -4.95
C GLN A 84 10.06 27.27 -4.96
N ALA A 85 11.00 27.73 -5.80
CA ALA A 85 11.33 29.15 -5.93
C ALA A 85 10.19 29.98 -6.54
N ASN A 86 9.32 29.34 -7.32
CA ASN A 86 8.14 29.94 -7.93
C ASN A 86 6.86 29.75 -7.10
N ASP A 87 6.93 29.16 -5.91
CA ASP A 87 5.77 28.82 -5.06
C ASP A 87 4.69 27.99 -5.78
N THR A 88 5.15 27.09 -6.67
CA THR A 88 4.31 26.20 -7.48
C THR A 88 4.48 24.73 -7.04
N THR A 89 3.56 23.87 -7.48
CA THR A 89 3.55 22.45 -7.13
C THR A 89 3.59 21.53 -8.35
N ASN A 90 3.99 22.05 -9.53
CA ASN A 90 3.99 21.29 -10.78
C ASN A 90 5.26 20.44 -10.93
N TYR A 91 5.47 19.53 -9.99
CA TYR A 91 6.64 18.64 -9.92
C TYR A 91 6.70 17.56 -11.03
N GLY A 92 5.91 17.67 -12.09
CA GLY A 92 5.85 16.71 -13.20
C GLY A 92 7.20 16.55 -13.92
N LYS A 93 7.91 17.67 -14.17
CA LYS A 93 9.24 17.65 -14.80
C LYS A 93 10.27 16.97 -13.90
N ALA A 94 10.28 17.30 -12.61
CA ALA A 94 11.16 16.67 -11.62
C ALA A 94 10.89 15.16 -11.53
N ARG A 95 9.62 14.75 -11.47
CA ARG A 95 9.21 13.33 -11.45
C ARG A 95 9.70 12.58 -12.68
N SER A 96 9.55 13.16 -13.88
CA SER A 96 10.03 12.55 -15.14
C SER A 96 11.53 12.27 -15.10
N TRP A 97 12.34 13.22 -14.62
CA TRP A 97 13.78 13.03 -14.46
C TRP A 97 14.16 11.93 -13.48
N TYR A 98 13.50 11.85 -12.32
CA TYR A 98 13.76 10.76 -11.38
C TYR A 98 13.31 9.39 -11.91
N LEU A 99 12.22 9.34 -12.67
CA LEU A 99 11.75 8.11 -13.33
C LEU A 99 12.74 7.61 -14.38
N LYS A 100 13.32 8.51 -15.19
CA LYS A 100 14.42 8.17 -16.11
C LYS A 100 15.66 7.72 -15.35
N ALA A 101 16.00 8.41 -14.26
CA ALA A 101 17.17 8.06 -13.44
C ALA A 101 17.05 6.65 -12.84
N GLN A 102 15.88 6.22 -12.33
CA GLN A 102 15.74 4.87 -11.79
C GLN A 102 15.91 3.77 -12.84
N GLN A 103 15.58 4.03 -14.12
CA GLN A 103 15.69 3.06 -15.20
C GLN A 103 17.14 2.73 -15.54
N ILE A 104 18.02 3.74 -15.52
CA ILE A 104 19.45 3.59 -15.84
C ILE A 104 20.18 2.66 -14.84
N ALA A 105 19.90 2.81 -13.55
CA ALA A 105 20.47 1.93 -12.52
C ALA A 105 19.48 1.73 -11.36
N PRO A 106 18.56 0.75 -11.46
CA PRO A 106 17.51 0.51 -10.48
C PRO A 106 18.00 0.14 -9.08
N LYS A 107 19.28 -0.28 -8.97
CA LYS A 107 19.95 -0.64 -7.70
C LYS A 107 20.35 0.57 -6.84
N ASN A 108 20.21 1.79 -7.34
CA ASN A 108 20.48 3.01 -6.60
C ASN A 108 19.21 3.47 -5.86
N GLY A 109 19.26 3.63 -4.54
CA GLY A 109 18.14 4.09 -3.72
C GLY A 109 17.75 5.56 -3.96
N ARG A 110 18.69 6.40 -4.44
CA ARG A 110 18.53 7.85 -4.51
C ARG A 110 17.33 8.32 -5.35
N PRO A 111 17.10 7.84 -6.59
CA PRO A 111 15.92 8.24 -7.37
C PRO A 111 14.59 7.97 -6.65
N TYR A 112 14.45 6.82 -5.98
CA TYR A 112 13.26 6.49 -5.21
C TYR A 112 13.08 7.45 -4.03
N ASN A 113 14.16 7.74 -3.30
CA ASN A 113 14.11 8.73 -2.21
C ASN A 113 13.59 10.10 -2.69
N GLN A 114 14.05 10.56 -3.86
CA GLN A 114 13.55 11.84 -4.41
C GLN A 114 12.09 11.74 -4.86
N LEU A 115 11.65 10.62 -5.43
CA LEU A 115 10.25 10.36 -5.77
C LEU A 115 9.34 10.33 -4.52
N ALA A 116 9.84 9.82 -3.40
CA ALA A 116 9.15 9.85 -2.12
C ALA A 116 8.96 11.29 -1.61
N ILE A 117 10.00 12.13 -1.69
CA ILE A 117 9.90 13.56 -1.34
C ILE A 117 8.83 14.26 -2.20
N LEU A 118 8.81 14.01 -3.51
CA LEU A 118 7.74 14.56 -4.37
C LEU A 118 6.35 14.05 -3.98
N ALA A 119 6.25 12.79 -3.55
CA ALA A 119 4.99 12.22 -3.05
C ALA A 119 4.53 12.87 -1.74
N ILE A 120 5.45 13.23 -0.84
CA ILE A 120 5.15 14.00 0.37
C ILE A 120 4.60 15.39 0.00
N TYR A 121 5.29 16.14 -0.86
CA TYR A 121 4.84 17.48 -1.28
C TYR A 121 3.46 17.47 -1.94
N THR A 122 3.13 16.38 -2.64
CA THR A 122 1.83 16.20 -3.31
C THR A 122 0.82 15.38 -2.48
N ARG A 123 1.09 15.18 -1.18
CA ARG A 123 0.21 14.49 -0.21
C ARG A 123 -0.21 13.07 -0.60
N ARG A 124 0.61 12.36 -1.38
CA ARG A 124 0.39 10.98 -1.81
C ARG A 124 1.08 9.99 -0.86
N LYS A 125 0.50 9.79 0.32
CA LYS A 125 1.13 9.03 1.43
C LYS A 125 1.56 7.61 1.07
N LEU A 126 0.71 6.83 0.40
CA LEU A 126 1.08 5.47 0.01
C LEU A 126 2.26 5.45 -0.96
N ASP A 127 2.27 6.36 -1.94
CA ASP A 127 3.40 6.47 -2.88
C ASP A 127 4.69 6.86 -2.14
N ALA A 128 4.60 7.76 -1.15
CA ALA A 128 5.75 8.13 -0.32
C ALA A 128 6.30 6.93 0.46
N VAL A 129 5.43 6.16 1.13
CA VAL A 129 5.82 4.92 1.83
C VAL A 129 6.48 3.94 0.85
N TYR A 130 5.82 3.66 -0.27
CA TYR A 130 6.33 2.77 -1.31
C TYR A 130 7.73 3.19 -1.78
N TYR A 131 7.93 4.46 -2.13
CA TYR A 131 9.21 4.95 -2.65
C TYR A 131 10.31 4.98 -1.58
N TYR A 132 10.00 5.32 -0.32
CA TYR A 132 10.99 5.23 0.75
C TYR A 132 11.38 3.78 1.05
N MET A 133 10.42 2.84 1.05
CA MET A 133 10.72 1.41 1.20
C MET A 133 11.56 0.89 0.03
N ARG A 134 11.25 1.28 -1.21
CA ARG A 134 12.08 0.99 -2.40
C ARG A 134 13.49 1.54 -2.27
N SER A 135 13.65 2.75 -1.71
CA SER A 135 14.95 3.35 -1.45
C SER A 135 15.77 2.55 -0.42
N LEU A 136 15.13 2.02 0.62
CA LEU A 136 15.78 1.21 1.65
C LEU A 136 16.10 -0.22 1.18
N ALA A 137 15.29 -0.80 0.31
CA ALA A 137 15.49 -2.14 -0.25
C ALA A 137 16.46 -2.17 -1.45
N ALA A 138 16.89 -1.02 -1.94
CA ALA A 138 17.86 -0.95 -3.02
C ALA A 138 19.26 -1.40 -2.56
N SER A 139 20.10 -1.89 -3.49
CA SER A 139 21.47 -2.31 -3.17
C SER A 139 22.35 -1.17 -2.65
N ASN A 140 22.03 0.08 -2.99
CA ASN A 140 22.67 1.28 -2.46
C ASN A 140 21.60 2.12 -1.74
N PRO A 141 21.29 1.79 -0.47
CA PRO A 141 20.14 2.37 0.21
C PRO A 141 20.39 3.80 0.70
N ILE A 142 19.32 4.60 0.81
CA ILE A 142 19.36 5.91 1.48
C ILE A 142 18.81 5.77 2.89
N LEU A 143 19.69 5.68 3.88
CA LEU A 143 19.32 5.34 5.26
C LEU A 143 18.43 6.40 5.93
N THR A 144 18.52 7.68 5.52
CA THR A 144 17.66 8.76 6.02
C THR A 144 16.18 8.56 5.63
N ALA A 145 15.87 7.70 4.66
CA ALA A 145 14.50 7.29 4.36
C ALA A 145 13.82 6.60 5.56
N ARG A 146 14.60 5.98 6.46
CA ARG A 146 14.06 5.36 7.68
C ARG A 146 13.38 6.39 8.59
N GLU A 147 14.04 7.49 8.87
CA GLU A 147 13.49 8.59 9.69
C GLU A 147 12.26 9.21 9.04
N SER A 148 12.30 9.36 7.71
CA SER A 148 11.16 9.86 6.93
C SER A 148 9.94 8.93 7.04
N LEU A 149 10.14 7.61 6.99
CA LEU A 149 9.10 6.62 7.21
C LEU A 149 8.57 6.64 8.65
N MET A 150 9.45 6.76 9.66
CA MET A 150 9.02 6.89 11.06
C MET A 150 8.06 8.07 11.25
N SER A 151 8.43 9.24 10.70
CA SER A 151 7.57 10.45 10.76
C SER A 151 6.23 10.25 10.05
N LEU A 152 6.25 9.64 8.85
CA LEU A 152 5.05 9.41 8.05
C LEU A 152 4.10 8.40 8.71
N PHE A 153 4.63 7.35 9.35
CA PHE A 153 3.82 6.38 10.07
C PHE A 153 3.26 6.94 11.37
N GLU A 154 3.99 7.81 12.07
CA GLU A 154 3.46 8.51 13.24
C GLU A 154 2.29 9.44 12.86
N GLU A 155 2.39 10.17 11.74
CA GLU A 155 1.26 10.96 11.22
C GLU A 155 0.06 10.08 10.83
N THR A 156 0.34 8.92 10.24
CA THR A 156 -0.68 7.95 9.83
C THR A 156 -1.40 7.35 11.04
N LYS A 157 -0.68 6.99 12.09
CA LYS A 157 -1.22 6.49 13.36
C LYS A 157 -2.23 7.48 13.94
N ARG A 158 -1.83 8.75 14.12
CA ARG A 158 -2.72 9.80 14.65
C ARG A 158 -3.99 9.95 13.81
N LYS A 159 -3.85 9.91 12.48
CA LYS A 159 -5.00 10.01 11.57
C LYS A 159 -5.93 8.80 11.67
N ALA A 160 -5.39 7.59 11.83
CA ALA A 160 -6.17 6.38 11.99
C ALA A 160 -6.95 6.38 13.32
N GLU A 161 -6.30 6.77 14.42
CA GLU A 161 -6.92 6.91 15.74
C GLU A 161 -8.04 7.96 15.74
N GLN A 162 -7.81 9.12 15.11
CA GLN A 162 -8.85 10.15 14.94
C GLN A 162 -10.04 9.66 14.11
N ALA A 163 -9.79 8.92 13.03
CA ALA A 163 -10.85 8.38 12.19
C ALA A 163 -11.69 7.31 12.94
N GLU A 164 -11.06 6.52 13.80
CA GLU A 164 -11.74 5.55 14.64
C GLU A 164 -12.61 6.21 15.72
N LEU A 165 -12.06 7.19 16.44
CA LEU A 165 -12.82 7.97 17.43
C LEU A 165 -14.05 8.64 16.81
N LYS A 166 -13.90 9.20 15.61
CA LYS A 166 -15.02 9.83 14.90
C LYS A 166 -16.12 8.82 14.56
N ARG A 167 -15.77 7.61 14.13
CA ARG A 167 -16.74 6.54 13.84
C ARG A 167 -17.48 6.09 15.10
N GLN A 168 -16.77 5.94 16.21
CA GLN A 168 -17.38 5.55 17.49
C GLN A 168 -18.40 6.60 17.95
N GLN A 169 -18.05 7.90 17.84
CA GLN A 169 -18.98 8.99 18.14
C GLN A 169 -20.20 9.01 17.21
N GLU A 170 -20.02 8.81 15.92
CA GLU A 170 -21.11 8.75 14.94
C GLU A 170 -22.07 7.57 15.20
N SER A 171 -21.52 6.43 15.67
CA SER A 171 -22.30 5.25 16.07
C SER A 171 -23.08 5.48 17.37
N GLU A 172 -22.48 6.15 18.36
CA GLU A 172 -23.14 6.47 19.64
C GLU A 172 -24.25 7.53 19.47
N LEU A 173 -24.11 8.45 18.52
CA LEU A 173 -25.08 9.50 18.22
C LEU A 173 -26.26 9.01 17.35
N SER A 174 -26.20 7.78 16.84
CA SER A 174 -27.27 7.17 16.02
C SER A 174 -28.02 5.99 16.71
N PRO A 175 -28.51 6.06 17.96
CA PRO A 175 -29.21 4.91 18.58
C PRO A 175 -30.65 4.68 18.07
N GLY A 176 -31.20 5.57 17.25
CA GLY A 176 -32.65 5.64 17.04
C GLY A 176 -33.07 5.54 15.58
N LEU A 177 -33.08 4.33 14.99
CA LEU A 177 -33.95 3.97 13.86
C LEU A 177 -33.96 2.48 13.46
N ARG A 178 -33.11 1.61 14.03
CA ARG A 178 -33.01 0.19 13.60
C ARG A 178 -33.54 -0.82 14.63
N GLY A 179 -34.74 -0.56 15.14
CA GLY A 179 -35.37 -1.44 16.13
C GLY A 179 -36.89 -1.45 16.07
N LYS A 180 -37.50 -1.50 14.88
CA LYS A 180 -38.92 -1.82 14.72
C LYS A 180 -39.26 -2.19 13.28
N GLY A 181 -39.66 -3.45 13.07
CA GLY A 181 -40.59 -3.77 11.98
C GLY A 181 -40.42 -5.10 11.27
N ARG A 182 -40.81 -6.21 11.92
CA ARG A 182 -41.79 -7.15 11.35
C ARG A 182 -42.27 -8.17 12.38
N LYS A 183 -43.30 -7.81 13.15
CA LYS A 183 -44.29 -8.79 13.60
C LYS A 183 -45.69 -8.23 13.34
N GLN A 184 -46.47 -9.07 12.67
CA GLN A 184 -47.83 -8.85 12.24
C GLN A 184 -48.77 -8.65 13.44
N THR A 185 -49.73 -7.74 13.26
CA THR A 185 -51.12 -7.78 13.76
C THR A 185 -51.38 -8.36 15.16
N PHE A 186 -51.69 -7.52 16.15
CA PHE A 186 -52.97 -7.60 16.86
C PHE A 186 -53.30 -6.30 17.62
N ARG A 187 -54.59 -6.10 17.84
CA ARG A 187 -55.28 -4.88 18.25
C ARG A 187 -55.24 -4.63 19.77
N GLN A 188 -55.12 -3.33 20.12
CA GLN A 188 -55.88 -2.55 21.13
C GLN A 188 -55.70 -2.78 22.65
N VAL A 189 -55.52 -1.63 23.34
CA VAL A 189 -56.11 -1.16 24.62
C VAL A 189 -55.08 -0.76 25.71
N GLY A 190 -55.20 0.50 26.18
CA GLY A 190 -55.15 0.84 27.60
C GLY A 190 -53.83 1.30 28.22
N GLU A 191 -53.73 2.61 28.42
CA GLU A 191 -53.23 3.32 29.62
C GLU A 191 -52.22 2.67 30.60
N ASP A 192 -51.11 3.40 30.73
CA ASP A 192 -50.55 3.92 31.99
C ASP A 192 -49.46 3.15 32.77
N THR A 193 -48.46 3.96 33.15
CA THR A 193 -47.43 3.79 34.19
C THR A 193 -46.30 2.75 34.03
N SER A 194 -45.10 3.27 34.26
CA SER A 194 -43.80 2.61 34.30
C SER A 194 -43.70 1.45 35.28
N ARG A 195 -43.55 0.22 34.76
CA ARG A 195 -42.96 -0.91 35.50
C ARG A 195 -42.41 -1.94 34.52
N VAL A 196 -41.12 -2.21 34.58
CA VAL A 196 -40.48 -3.32 33.86
C VAL A 196 -40.19 -4.41 34.89
N GLU A 197 -40.84 -5.57 34.74
CA GLU A 197 -40.58 -6.72 35.61
C GLU A 197 -39.41 -7.54 35.05
N VAL A 198 -38.35 -7.65 35.85
CA VAL A 198 -37.21 -8.53 35.58
C VAL A 198 -37.42 -9.81 36.39
N TRP A 199 -37.69 -10.93 35.72
CA TRP A 199 -37.77 -12.23 36.35
C TRP A 199 -36.36 -12.77 36.61
N ILE A 200 -35.93 -12.81 37.88
CA ILE A 200 -34.70 -13.50 38.31
C ILE A 200 -35.11 -14.76 39.07
N HIS A 201 -34.97 -15.93 38.44
CA HIS A 201 -35.07 -17.21 39.14
C HIS A 201 -33.72 -17.56 39.79
N ALA A 202 -33.72 -17.78 41.10
CA ALA A 202 -32.56 -18.26 41.85
C ALA A 202 -32.74 -19.72 42.29
N THR A 203 -31.82 -20.58 41.84
CA THR A 203 -30.99 -21.53 42.63
C THR A 203 -30.71 -22.87 41.92
N HIS A 204 -29.54 -22.92 41.26
CA HIS A 204 -28.48 -23.96 41.29
C HIS A 204 -28.62 -25.38 40.64
N PRO A 205 -27.46 -25.99 40.25
CA PRO A 205 -27.23 -26.76 39.00
C PRO A 205 -26.85 -28.24 39.30
N PRO A 206 -26.11 -29.03 38.48
CA PRO A 206 -25.71 -28.92 37.07
C PRO A 206 -26.00 -30.20 36.24
N SER A 207 -26.17 -30.08 34.91
CA SER A 207 -25.75 -31.19 34.04
C SER A 207 -25.25 -30.66 32.69
N SER A 208 -24.09 -31.21 32.36
CA SER A 208 -23.27 -31.01 31.18
C SER A 208 -24.01 -31.33 29.89
N GLN A 209 -24.14 -30.34 29.00
CA GLN A 209 -23.96 -30.44 27.55
C GLN A 209 -24.28 -29.07 26.95
N GLY A 210 -23.27 -28.20 26.89
CA GLY A 210 -23.34 -26.93 26.18
C GLY A 210 -22.63 -27.07 24.84
N SER A 211 -23.39 -27.25 23.77
CA SER A 211 -22.96 -26.86 22.44
C SER A 211 -22.87 -25.34 22.41
N GLU A 212 -21.66 -24.80 22.43
CA GLU A 212 -21.43 -23.37 22.21
C GLU A 212 -21.66 -23.03 20.73
N SER A 213 -22.91 -22.72 20.38
CA SER A 213 -23.23 -21.92 19.20
C SER A 213 -23.80 -20.59 19.68
N GLY A 214 -23.09 -19.48 19.43
CA GLY A 214 -23.63 -18.15 19.68
C GLY A 214 -22.62 -17.13 20.20
N ARG A 215 -21.60 -16.81 19.39
CA ARG A 215 -20.87 -15.54 19.44
C ARG A 215 -20.51 -15.11 18.02
N GLU A 216 -21.53 -14.93 17.19
CA GLU A 216 -21.42 -14.29 15.88
C GLU A 216 -22.50 -13.21 15.81
N ASP A 217 -22.28 -12.06 16.46
CA ASP A 217 -23.21 -10.92 16.28
C ASP A 217 -22.50 -9.55 16.35
N GLY A 218 -21.18 -9.53 16.16
CA GLY A 218 -20.41 -8.28 15.99
C GLY A 218 -19.82 -8.09 14.59
N THR A 219 -19.91 -9.11 13.72
CA THR A 219 -19.36 -9.09 12.36
C THR A 219 -20.37 -8.54 11.34
N SER A 220 -21.66 -8.83 11.53
CA SER A 220 -22.77 -8.48 10.64
C SER A 220 -22.95 -6.96 10.47
N GLU A 221 -22.92 -6.19 11.57
CA GLU A 221 -23.14 -4.74 11.53
C GLU A 221 -22.03 -3.98 10.78
N GLN A 222 -20.80 -4.47 10.89
CA GLN A 222 -19.63 -3.83 10.27
C GLN A 222 -19.48 -4.20 8.79
N ASP A 223 -20.03 -5.34 8.35
CA ASP A 223 -20.11 -5.72 6.93
C ASP A 223 -21.19 -4.92 6.17
N GLU A 224 -22.35 -4.67 6.81
CA GLU A 224 -23.38 -3.78 6.25
C GLU A 224 -22.88 -2.34 6.08
N ASP A 225 -22.04 -1.84 7.00
CA ASP A 225 -21.45 -0.49 6.92
C ASP A 225 -20.51 -0.32 5.71
N LEU A 226 -19.67 -1.33 5.40
CA LEU A 226 -18.74 -1.26 4.28
C LEU A 226 -19.45 -1.24 2.92
N GLY A 227 -20.57 -1.97 2.79
CA GLY A 227 -21.37 -2.00 1.56
C GLY A 227 -22.07 -0.66 1.23
N ASN A 228 -22.22 0.23 2.22
CA ASN A 228 -22.85 1.54 2.05
C ASN A 228 -21.85 2.63 1.60
N LEU A 229 -20.55 2.35 1.62
CA LEU A 229 -19.52 3.33 1.25
C LEU A 229 -19.36 3.42 -0.27
N SER A 230 -19.04 4.62 -0.77
CA SER A 230 -18.60 4.76 -2.16
C SER A 230 -17.27 4.01 -2.37
N PRO A 231 -16.99 3.48 -3.57
CA PRO A 231 -15.73 2.78 -3.85
C PRO A 231 -14.49 3.65 -3.55
N SER A 232 -14.60 4.97 -3.75
CA SER A 232 -13.56 5.94 -3.43
C SER A 232 -13.33 6.04 -1.92
N ASP A 233 -14.40 6.12 -1.12
CA ASP A 233 -14.27 6.30 0.33
C ASP A 233 -13.84 5.01 1.02
N LEU A 234 -14.31 3.86 0.53
CA LEU A 234 -13.80 2.55 0.92
C LEU A 234 -12.29 2.43 0.62
N ASN A 235 -11.84 2.86 -0.57
CA ASN A 235 -10.43 2.85 -0.92
C ASN A 235 -9.60 3.79 -0.02
N LYS A 236 -10.10 4.98 0.32
CA LYS A 236 -9.42 5.88 1.27
C LYS A 236 -9.30 5.26 2.66
N ARG A 237 -10.36 4.60 3.14
CA ARG A 237 -10.40 3.89 4.43
C ARG A 237 -9.39 2.74 4.45
N PHE A 238 -9.42 1.90 3.41
CA PHE A 238 -8.47 0.81 3.20
C PHE A 238 -7.02 1.28 3.21
N ILE A 239 -6.68 2.31 2.41
CA ILE A 239 -5.30 2.81 2.36
C ILE A 239 -4.83 3.35 3.71
N LEU A 240 -5.71 4.01 4.48
CA LEU A 240 -5.38 4.47 5.82
C LEU A 240 -5.08 3.30 6.77
N ASN A 241 -5.96 2.29 6.80
CA ASN A 241 -5.79 1.12 7.66
C ASN A 241 -4.61 0.23 7.24
N PHE A 242 -4.38 0.08 5.92
CA PHE A 242 -3.22 -0.61 5.38
C PHE A 242 -1.94 0.07 5.84
N LEU A 243 -1.83 1.39 5.67
CA LEU A 243 -0.66 2.14 6.12
C LEU A 243 -0.50 2.13 7.65
N HIS A 244 -1.61 2.07 8.41
CA HIS A 244 -1.57 1.93 9.86
C HIS A 244 -1.00 0.57 10.29
N ALA A 245 -1.44 -0.53 9.66
CA ALA A 245 -0.88 -1.86 9.89
C ALA A 245 0.61 -1.92 9.56
N GLN A 246 1.01 -1.37 8.40
CA GLN A 246 2.41 -1.28 7.99
C GLN A 246 3.25 -0.42 8.94
N GLY A 247 2.67 0.65 9.48
CA GLY A 247 3.32 1.49 10.49
C GLY A 247 3.58 0.75 11.79
N LYS A 248 2.64 -0.07 12.27
CA LYS A 248 2.84 -0.92 13.45
C LYS A 248 3.98 -1.92 13.22
N LEU A 249 4.02 -2.60 12.08
CA LEU A 249 5.10 -3.53 11.72
C LEU A 249 6.47 -2.83 11.64
N PHE A 250 6.52 -1.66 10.99
CA PHE A 250 7.77 -0.93 10.79
C PHE A 250 8.34 -0.32 12.08
N THR A 251 7.48 0.32 12.87
CA THR A 251 7.86 1.00 14.12
C THR A 251 8.00 0.03 15.29
N LYS A 252 7.35 -1.14 15.20
CA LYS A 252 7.20 -2.13 16.27
C LYS A 252 6.41 -1.60 17.48
N ILE A 253 5.60 -0.56 17.28
CA ILE A 253 4.80 0.09 18.32
C ILE A 253 3.32 -0.23 18.10
N GLY A 254 2.61 -0.56 19.19
CA GLY A 254 1.18 -0.83 19.16
C GLY A 254 0.82 -2.19 18.54
N MET A 255 1.69 -3.19 18.70
CA MET A 255 1.50 -4.52 18.10
C MET A 255 0.39 -5.33 18.77
N GLU A 256 0.03 -5.01 20.02
CA GLU A 256 -1.09 -5.62 20.74
C GLU A 256 -2.43 -5.41 20.04
N THR A 257 -2.58 -4.31 19.29
CA THR A 257 -3.77 -3.99 18.49
C THR A 257 -3.60 -4.34 17.01
N PHE A 258 -2.46 -4.90 16.59
CA PHE A 258 -2.21 -5.24 15.19
C PHE A 258 -3.23 -6.25 14.63
N PRO A 259 -3.60 -7.35 15.32
CA PRO A 259 -4.54 -8.32 14.77
C PRO A 259 -5.90 -7.70 14.37
N LEU A 260 -6.39 -6.75 15.17
CA LEU A 260 -7.62 -6.01 14.86
C LEU A 260 -7.47 -5.15 13.60
N VAL A 261 -6.37 -4.40 13.49
CA VAL A 261 -6.11 -3.57 12.31
C VAL A 261 -5.93 -4.45 11.05
N ALA A 262 -5.24 -5.59 11.18
CA ALA A 262 -5.07 -6.55 10.09
C ALA A 262 -6.41 -7.12 9.61
N ALA A 263 -7.31 -7.50 10.53
CA ALA A 263 -8.65 -7.96 10.18
C ALA A 263 -9.44 -6.88 9.41
N ASN A 264 -9.40 -5.62 9.85
CA ASN A 264 -10.05 -4.51 9.15
C ASN A 264 -9.47 -4.31 7.74
N VAL A 265 -8.15 -4.38 7.59
CA VAL A 265 -7.48 -4.29 6.28
C VAL A 265 -8.00 -5.39 5.34
N LEU A 266 -8.12 -6.63 5.83
CA LEU A 266 -8.58 -7.77 5.02
C LEU A 266 -10.05 -7.65 4.64
N LYS A 267 -10.92 -7.26 5.57
CA LYS A 267 -12.35 -7.02 5.34
C LYS A 267 -12.57 -5.93 4.29
N GLU A 268 -11.88 -4.79 4.44
CA GLU A 268 -11.96 -3.66 3.50
C GLU A 268 -11.36 -4.02 2.13
N PHE A 269 -10.27 -4.78 2.09
CA PHE A 269 -9.67 -5.25 0.84
C PHE A 269 -10.58 -6.22 0.09
N ARG A 270 -11.20 -7.18 0.81
CA ARG A 270 -12.17 -8.12 0.23
C ARG A 270 -13.33 -7.38 -0.41
N ALA A 271 -13.90 -6.39 0.29
CA ALA A 271 -14.96 -5.54 -0.27
C ALA A 271 -14.49 -4.77 -1.52
N LEU A 272 -13.27 -4.21 -1.52
CA LEU A 272 -12.72 -3.52 -2.70
C LEU A 272 -12.55 -4.41 -3.92
N LEU A 273 -12.20 -5.69 -3.73
CA LEU A 273 -12.03 -6.66 -4.82
C LEU A 273 -13.36 -7.02 -5.52
N GLN A 274 -14.50 -6.79 -4.88
CA GLN A 274 -15.82 -7.05 -5.45
C GLN A 274 -16.29 -5.95 -6.42
N HIS A 275 -15.66 -4.77 -6.41
CA HIS A 275 -16.00 -3.70 -7.33
C HIS A 275 -15.39 -3.89 -8.73
N SER A 276 -16.20 -3.63 -9.77
CA SER A 276 -15.81 -3.61 -11.18
C SER A 276 -16.17 -2.26 -11.81
N PRO A 277 -15.23 -1.51 -12.40
CA PRO A 277 -13.80 -1.79 -12.45
C PRO A 277 -13.12 -1.65 -11.07
N SER A 278 -11.97 -2.28 -10.88
CA SER A 278 -11.23 -2.21 -9.61
C SER A 278 -10.91 -0.76 -9.20
N PRO A 279 -11.32 -0.32 -7.98
CA PRO A 279 -10.96 1.01 -7.46
C PRO A 279 -9.48 1.16 -7.11
N ILE A 280 -8.74 0.05 -7.05
CA ILE A 280 -7.31 -0.01 -6.69
C ILE A 280 -6.46 0.13 -7.95
N GLY A 281 -6.71 -0.72 -8.95
CA GLY A 281 -5.95 -0.80 -10.20
C GLY A 281 -4.58 -1.50 -10.06
N ASN A 282 -4.04 -1.97 -11.20
CA ASN A 282 -2.85 -2.83 -11.27
C ASN A 282 -1.60 -2.25 -10.56
N THR A 283 -1.30 -0.97 -10.80
CA THR A 283 -0.05 -0.32 -10.39
C THR A 283 -0.06 -0.17 -8.88
N ARG A 284 -1.22 0.20 -8.33
CA ARG A 284 -1.43 0.33 -6.91
C ARG A 284 -1.38 -1.03 -6.22
N MET A 285 -1.97 -2.06 -6.82
CA MET A 285 -1.89 -3.42 -6.30
C MET A 285 -0.45 -3.92 -6.19
N LEU A 286 0.39 -3.66 -7.21
CA LEU A 286 1.83 -3.95 -7.18
C LEU A 286 2.57 -3.18 -6.07
N GLN A 287 2.20 -1.92 -5.81
CA GLN A 287 2.75 -1.16 -4.69
C GLN A 287 2.42 -1.80 -3.34
N LEU A 288 1.17 -2.27 -3.15
CA LEU A 288 0.75 -2.98 -1.93
C LEU A 288 1.57 -4.27 -1.73
N MET A 289 1.74 -5.07 -2.79
CA MET A 289 2.57 -6.28 -2.76
C MET A 289 4.01 -5.97 -2.38
N ALA A 290 4.60 -4.92 -2.97
CA ALA A 290 5.96 -4.48 -2.66
C ALA A 290 6.13 -4.02 -1.20
N ILE A 291 5.13 -3.32 -0.65
CA ILE A 291 5.14 -2.91 0.76
C ILE A 291 5.06 -4.13 1.67
N ASN A 292 4.20 -5.11 1.37
CA ASN A 292 4.11 -6.36 2.13
C ASN A 292 5.44 -7.14 2.11
N MET A 293 6.05 -7.32 0.93
CA MET A 293 7.36 -7.98 0.81
C MET A 293 8.44 -7.26 1.61
N PHE A 294 8.45 -5.92 1.58
CA PHE A 294 9.36 -5.12 2.39
C PHE A 294 9.15 -5.35 3.88
N ALA A 295 7.89 -5.40 4.35
CA ALA A 295 7.59 -5.60 5.77
C ALA A 295 8.09 -6.94 6.30
N VAL A 296 7.96 -8.02 5.52
CA VAL A 296 8.51 -9.34 5.86
C VAL A 296 10.03 -9.27 5.98
N HIS A 297 10.71 -8.81 4.93
CA HIS A 297 12.18 -8.68 4.92
C HIS A 297 12.69 -7.76 6.04
N HIS A 298 12.02 -6.64 6.31
CA HIS A 298 12.43 -5.70 7.35
C HIS A 298 12.27 -6.24 8.78
N SER A 299 11.43 -7.27 8.95
CA SER A 299 11.14 -7.90 10.24
C SER A 299 12.03 -9.10 10.55
N GLN A 300 12.93 -9.47 9.63
CA GLN A 300 13.91 -10.54 9.82
C GLN A 300 14.87 -10.22 10.99
N LEU A 301 15.29 -11.28 11.68
CA LEU A 301 16.31 -11.21 12.72
C LEU A 301 17.68 -10.99 12.06
N LYS A 302 18.45 -10.00 12.55
CA LYS A 302 19.74 -9.63 11.93
C LYS A 302 20.89 -10.60 12.25
N ASP A 303 20.76 -11.42 13.30
CA ASP A 303 21.83 -12.26 13.84
C ASP A 303 21.31 -13.59 14.42
N SER A 304 20.47 -14.33 13.70
CA SER A 304 20.04 -15.67 14.14
C SER A 304 20.93 -16.74 13.52
N GLY A 305 21.90 -17.25 14.29
CA GLY A 305 22.66 -18.48 13.96
C GLY A 305 21.82 -19.76 13.98
N SER A 306 20.51 -19.66 14.21
CA SER A 306 19.53 -20.73 14.05
C SER A 306 18.81 -20.57 12.72
N GLU A 307 19.05 -21.49 11.79
CA GLU A 307 18.22 -21.68 10.61
C GLU A 307 16.77 -21.95 11.09
N ASN A 308 15.80 -21.17 10.61
CA ASN A 308 14.33 -21.35 10.77
C ASN A 308 13.59 -20.69 11.97
N CYS A 309 14.13 -19.67 12.64
CA CYS A 309 13.34 -18.91 13.62
C CYS A 309 12.81 -17.58 13.03
N ARG A 310 11.49 -17.44 12.92
CA ARG A 310 10.81 -16.17 12.57
C ARG A 310 10.45 -15.39 13.83
N SER A 311 10.68 -14.07 13.82
CA SER A 311 10.18 -13.22 14.90
C SER A 311 8.65 -13.14 14.87
N VAL A 312 8.00 -12.87 16.01
CA VAL A 312 6.53 -12.68 16.03
C VAL A 312 6.11 -11.60 15.03
N ILE A 313 6.87 -10.51 14.90
CA ILE A 313 6.57 -9.42 13.97
C ILE A 313 6.69 -9.89 12.51
N GLN A 314 7.70 -10.70 12.20
CA GLN A 314 7.88 -11.31 10.89
C GLN A 314 6.72 -12.27 10.57
N GLU A 315 6.29 -13.10 11.53
CA GLU A 315 5.11 -13.95 11.35
C GLU A 315 3.84 -13.14 11.06
N HIS A 316 3.63 -12.02 11.76
CA HIS A 316 2.50 -11.12 11.51
C HIS A 316 2.56 -10.46 10.13
N ALA A 317 3.75 -10.00 9.71
CA ALA A 317 3.96 -9.42 8.38
C ALA A 317 3.70 -10.45 7.27
N THR A 318 4.25 -11.66 7.42
CA THR A 318 4.03 -12.77 6.48
C THR A 318 2.56 -13.15 6.43
N ALA A 319 1.90 -13.31 7.58
CA ALA A 319 0.49 -13.70 7.63
C ALA A 319 -0.43 -12.67 6.95
N LEU A 320 -0.24 -11.37 7.20
CA LEU A 320 -1.00 -10.32 6.51
C LEU A 320 -0.75 -10.34 4.99
N GLY A 321 0.51 -10.49 4.58
CA GLY A 321 0.87 -10.57 3.16
C GLY A 321 0.23 -11.78 2.45
N LEU A 322 0.31 -12.96 3.08
CA LEU A 322 -0.33 -14.18 2.57
C LEU A 322 -1.84 -14.02 2.51
N ALA A 323 -2.50 -13.52 3.55
CA ALA A 323 -3.95 -13.34 3.56
C ALA A 323 -4.43 -12.39 2.44
N ILE A 324 -3.73 -11.28 2.19
CA ILE A 324 -4.02 -10.39 1.05
C ILE A 324 -3.83 -11.12 -0.28
N PHE A 325 -2.79 -11.95 -0.42
CA PHE A 325 -2.58 -12.77 -1.61
C PHE A 325 -3.68 -13.83 -1.79
N GLY A 326 -4.14 -14.48 -0.72
CA GLY A 326 -5.25 -15.43 -0.75
C GLY A 326 -6.53 -14.79 -1.29
N LEU A 327 -6.89 -13.61 -0.80
CA LEU A 327 -8.04 -12.84 -1.29
C LEU A 327 -7.93 -12.49 -2.78
N LEU A 328 -6.71 -12.15 -3.26
CA LEU A 328 -6.47 -11.91 -4.68
C LEU A 328 -6.69 -13.18 -5.53
N VAL A 329 -6.16 -14.31 -5.06
CA VAL A 329 -6.29 -15.60 -5.76
C VAL A 329 -7.75 -16.05 -5.77
N GLU A 330 -8.45 -15.94 -4.65
CA GLU A 330 -9.88 -16.23 -4.54
C GLU A 330 -10.70 -15.44 -5.56
N ARG A 331 -10.46 -14.12 -5.64
CA ARG A 331 -11.13 -13.27 -6.63
C ARG A 331 -10.80 -13.66 -8.07
N CYS A 332 -9.55 -14.02 -8.36
CA CYS A 332 -9.17 -14.51 -9.69
C CYS A 332 -9.89 -15.82 -10.04
N ILE A 333 -10.04 -16.73 -9.07
CA ILE A 333 -10.76 -18.01 -9.24
C ILE A 333 -12.25 -17.75 -9.52
N GLU A 334 -12.88 -16.81 -8.81
CA GLU A 334 -14.27 -16.40 -9.07
C GLU A 334 -14.45 -15.93 -10.51
N GLN A 335 -13.58 -15.03 -10.98
CA GLN A 335 -13.66 -14.47 -12.33
C GLN A 335 -13.40 -15.51 -13.43
N LEU A 336 -12.49 -16.46 -13.18
CA LEU A 336 -12.27 -17.59 -14.08
C LEU A 336 -13.53 -18.48 -14.16
N LYS A 337 -14.17 -18.78 -13.03
CA LYS A 337 -15.42 -19.55 -12.99
C LYS A 337 -16.57 -18.83 -13.68
N GLU A 338 -16.70 -17.51 -13.52
CA GLU A 338 -17.69 -16.69 -14.23
C GLU A 338 -17.46 -16.74 -15.75
N THR A 339 -16.20 -16.64 -16.17
CA THR A 339 -15.82 -16.75 -17.59
C THR A 339 -16.14 -18.14 -18.16
N ALA A 340 -15.88 -19.20 -17.40
CA ALA A 340 -16.20 -20.58 -17.79
C ALA A 340 -17.72 -20.78 -17.94
N ARG A 341 -18.51 -20.33 -16.96
CA ARG A 341 -19.98 -20.43 -16.99
C ARG A 341 -20.62 -19.68 -18.15
N ALA A 342 -20.05 -18.52 -18.53
CA ALA A 342 -20.52 -17.77 -19.69
C ALA A 342 -20.27 -18.48 -21.02
N ARG A 343 -19.32 -19.44 -21.08
CA ARG A 343 -18.94 -20.17 -22.30
C ARG A 343 -19.53 -21.57 -22.40
N SER A 344 -19.88 -22.20 -21.28
CA SER A 344 -20.49 -23.54 -21.26
C SER A 344 -21.84 -23.64 -22.00
N THR A 345 -22.38 -22.53 -22.49
CA THR A 345 -23.54 -22.49 -23.39
C THR A 345 -23.19 -22.60 -24.89
N GLU A 346 -21.91 -22.51 -25.30
CA GLU A 346 -21.55 -22.30 -26.72
C GLU A 346 -20.46 -23.21 -27.33
N GLU A 347 -19.58 -23.90 -26.58
CA GLU A 347 -18.46 -24.68 -27.18
C GLU A 347 -18.10 -26.00 -26.42
N GLU A 348 -17.63 -27.02 -27.14
CA GLU A 348 -17.16 -28.34 -26.64
C GLU A 348 -15.70 -28.35 -26.11
N ASP A 349 -15.03 -27.19 -26.08
CA ASP A 349 -13.64 -27.04 -25.63
C ASP A 349 -13.62 -26.57 -24.16
N ASP A 350 -13.28 -27.46 -23.22
CA ASP A 350 -13.34 -27.22 -21.78
C ASP A 350 -12.32 -26.16 -21.28
N ASP A 351 -11.32 -25.81 -22.09
CA ASP A 351 -10.23 -24.90 -21.69
C ASP A 351 -10.57 -23.40 -21.84
N ILE A 352 -10.34 -22.63 -20.77
CA ILE A 352 -10.50 -21.18 -20.79
C ILE A 352 -9.30 -20.53 -21.50
N LYS A 353 -9.50 -20.11 -22.75
CA LYS A 353 -8.53 -19.32 -23.54
C LYS A 353 -8.14 -18.02 -22.81
N VAL A 354 -6.84 -17.74 -22.69
CA VAL A 354 -6.30 -16.51 -22.05
C VAL A 354 -6.83 -15.23 -22.71
N SER A 355 -7.09 -15.26 -24.02
CA SER A 355 -7.70 -14.13 -24.75
C SER A 355 -9.07 -13.75 -24.21
N ALA A 356 -9.81 -14.71 -23.62
CA ALA A 356 -11.14 -14.52 -23.06
C ALA A 356 -11.14 -13.94 -21.62
N PHE A 357 -9.97 -13.73 -21.01
CA PHE A 357 -9.89 -13.16 -19.67
C PHE A 357 -10.51 -11.75 -19.62
N SER A 358 -11.34 -11.52 -18.60
CA SER A 358 -11.95 -10.22 -18.33
C SER A 358 -10.88 -9.15 -18.07
N PHE A 359 -11.26 -7.88 -18.23
CA PHE A 359 -10.38 -6.76 -17.91
C PHE A 359 -9.94 -6.77 -16.44
N ASP A 360 -10.88 -7.00 -15.53
CA ASP A 360 -10.59 -7.04 -14.09
C ASP A 360 -9.63 -8.18 -13.72
N LEU A 361 -9.77 -9.37 -14.34
CA LEU A 361 -8.84 -10.46 -14.12
C LEU A 361 -7.42 -10.08 -14.57
N LYS A 362 -7.30 -9.44 -15.74
CA LYS A 362 -6.01 -8.94 -16.26
C LYS A 362 -5.37 -7.91 -15.34
N GLU A 363 -6.15 -7.11 -14.61
CA GLU A 363 -5.65 -6.13 -13.64
C GLU A 363 -5.06 -6.77 -12.37
N LEU A 364 -5.56 -7.95 -11.95
CA LEU A 364 -5.13 -8.64 -10.73
C LEU A 364 -3.91 -9.56 -10.94
N LEU A 365 -3.83 -10.21 -12.10
CA LEU A 365 -2.80 -11.22 -12.40
C LEU A 365 -1.34 -10.75 -12.20
N PRO A 366 -0.93 -9.50 -12.53
CA PRO A 366 0.44 -9.05 -12.29
C PRO A 366 0.84 -9.12 -10.81
N SER A 367 -0.07 -8.78 -9.89
CA SER A 367 0.19 -8.83 -8.45
C SER A 367 0.23 -10.25 -7.91
N VAL A 368 -0.64 -11.13 -8.41
CA VAL A 368 -0.58 -12.58 -8.10
C VAL A 368 0.77 -13.14 -8.51
N LYS A 369 1.19 -12.90 -9.76
CA LYS A 369 2.47 -13.36 -10.29
C LYS A 369 3.66 -12.87 -9.45
N VAL A 370 3.71 -11.58 -9.13
CA VAL A 370 4.83 -11.00 -8.37
C VAL A 370 4.90 -11.55 -6.94
N TRP A 371 3.77 -11.77 -6.28
CA TRP A 371 3.76 -12.38 -4.96
C TRP A 371 4.18 -13.86 -5.01
N SER A 372 3.72 -14.61 -6.01
CA SER A 372 4.15 -16.00 -6.22
C SER A 372 5.65 -16.11 -6.49
N ASP A 373 6.23 -15.22 -7.31
CA ASP A 373 7.68 -15.15 -7.54
C ASP A 373 8.45 -14.94 -6.21
N TRP A 374 7.94 -14.06 -5.34
CA TRP A 374 8.53 -13.81 -4.03
C TRP A 374 8.46 -15.04 -3.12
N MET A 375 7.31 -15.72 -3.07
CA MET A 375 7.14 -16.95 -2.29
C MET A 375 8.11 -18.05 -2.75
N LEU A 376 8.29 -18.22 -4.05
CA LEU A 376 9.25 -19.18 -4.61
C LEU A 376 10.71 -18.83 -4.27
N GLY A 377 11.03 -17.53 -4.22
CA GLY A 377 12.37 -17.06 -3.84
C GLY A 377 12.68 -17.14 -2.34
N HIS A 378 11.66 -17.28 -1.48
CA HIS A 378 11.81 -17.23 -0.03
C HIS A 378 10.92 -18.27 0.68
N PRO A 379 11.13 -19.58 0.44
CA PRO A 379 10.27 -20.64 0.98
C PRO A 379 10.18 -20.63 2.51
N ASP A 380 11.30 -20.39 3.19
CA ASP A 380 11.38 -20.44 4.67
C ASP A 380 10.60 -19.30 5.36
N GLU A 381 10.23 -18.26 4.60
CA GLU A 381 9.47 -17.13 5.14
C GLU A 381 8.01 -17.50 5.40
N TRP A 382 7.45 -18.45 4.66
CA TRP A 382 6.04 -18.85 4.72
C TRP A 382 5.83 -20.34 4.95
N ASN A 383 6.87 -21.18 4.81
CA ASN A 383 6.81 -22.62 5.07
C ASN A 383 7.69 -22.99 6.28
N PRO A 384 7.13 -23.49 7.39
CA PRO A 384 5.71 -23.76 7.62
C PRO A 384 4.88 -22.46 7.74
N PRO A 385 3.54 -22.53 7.53
CA PRO A 385 2.66 -21.38 7.64
C PRO A 385 2.86 -20.59 8.94
N PRO A 386 2.76 -19.24 8.92
CA PRO A 386 2.83 -18.42 10.12
C PRO A 386 1.69 -18.78 11.08
N LYS A 387 1.98 -18.79 12.38
CA LYS A 387 1.03 -19.24 13.43
C LYS A 387 0.64 -18.12 14.41
N SER A 388 1.41 -17.04 14.43
CA SER A 388 1.27 -15.99 15.45
C SER A 388 0.09 -15.03 15.26
N LEU A 389 -0.43 -14.90 14.04
CA LEU A 389 -1.56 -14.03 13.75
C LEU A 389 -2.85 -14.85 13.65
N VAL A 390 -3.70 -14.75 14.68
CA VAL A 390 -5.03 -15.39 14.68
C VAL A 390 -6.01 -14.48 13.95
N LEU A 391 -6.31 -14.82 12.69
CA LEU A 391 -7.36 -14.18 11.90
C LEU A 391 -8.67 -14.98 11.99
N PRO A 392 -9.83 -14.36 11.73
CA PRO A 392 -11.07 -15.10 11.50
C PRO A 392 -10.87 -16.18 10.43
N LYS A 393 -11.53 -17.33 10.59
CA LYS A 393 -11.34 -18.53 9.73
C LYS A 393 -11.48 -18.24 8.23
N GLU A 394 -12.29 -17.26 7.86
CA GLU A 394 -12.52 -16.81 6.47
C GLU A 394 -11.33 -16.12 5.79
N TYR A 395 -10.24 -15.86 6.53
CA TYR A 395 -8.99 -15.27 6.02
C TYR A 395 -7.76 -16.17 6.21
N VAL A 396 -7.94 -17.37 6.74
CA VAL A 396 -6.85 -18.35 6.92
C VAL A 396 -6.75 -19.19 5.64
N ILE A 397 -5.59 -19.15 4.98
CA ILE A 397 -5.28 -19.95 3.79
C ILE A 397 -4.90 -21.37 4.17
#